data_AF-X6LI41-F1
#
_entry.id   AF-X6LI41-F1
#
_cell.length_a   1.000
_cell.length_b   1.000
_cell.length_c   1.000
_cell.angle_alpha   90.00
_cell.angle_beta   90.00
_cell.angle_gamma   90.00
#
_symmetry.space_group_name_H-M   'P 1'
#
loop_
_entity.id
_entity.type
_entity.pdbx_description
1 polymer ?
#
loop_
_entity_poly.entity_id
_entity_poly.type
_entity_poly.pdbx_seq_one_letter_code
_entity_poly.pdbx_strand_id
1 'polypeptide(L)'
;MNVENSIKKKFDEVWDPFSFLTFRIFLLFEICIRIKREGKSFVRLPRDSTFKQVYEKGIKELQVQLTTYWDYITTEELKRKCPDLIDDWSRNV
;
A
#
# COMPACT_ATOMS: atom_id res chain seq x y z
N MET A 1 11.30 -19.73 -25.24
CA MET A 1 10.65 -18.51 -24.72
C MET A 1 11.49 -18.04 -23.54
N ASN A 2 12.15 -16.87 -23.66
CA ASN A 2 13.16 -16.42 -22.69
C ASN A 2 12.47 -15.94 -21.39
N VAL A 3 12.94 -16.38 -20.21
CA VAL A 3 12.29 -16.13 -18.91
C VAL A 3 12.16 -14.62 -18.62
N GLU A 4 13.14 -13.83 -19.04
CA GLU A 4 13.11 -12.37 -18.93
C GLU A 4 11.93 -11.72 -19.68
N ASN A 5 11.57 -12.23 -20.86
CA ASN A 5 10.44 -11.70 -21.63
C ASN A 5 9.08 -12.08 -21.00
N SER A 6 9.02 -13.18 -20.26
CA SER A 6 7.82 -13.59 -19.51
C SER A 6 7.60 -12.70 -18.28
N ILE A 7 8.68 -12.38 -17.55
CA ILE A 7 8.64 -11.49 -16.39
C ILE A 7 8.20 -10.09 -16.82
N LYS A 8 8.79 -9.54 -17.90
CA LYS A 8 8.43 -8.22 -18.43
C LYS A 8 6.94 -8.11 -18.77
N LYS A 9 6.41 -9.12 -19.48
CA LYS A 9 5.00 -9.17 -19.89
C LYS A 9 4.01 -9.24 -18.72
N LYS A 10 4.41 -9.84 -17.60
CA LYS A 10 3.60 -9.92 -16.36
C LYS A 10 3.52 -8.59 -15.62
N PHE A 11 4.51 -7.72 -15.79
CA PHE A 11 4.51 -6.37 -15.21
C PHE A 11 3.87 -5.32 -16.13
N ASP A 12 3.67 -5.64 -17.41
CA ASP A 12 2.93 -4.82 -18.37
C ASP A 12 1.40 -5.00 -18.26
N GLU A 13 0.92 -5.99 -17.51
CA GLU A 13 -0.50 -6.09 -17.15
C GLU A 13 -0.87 -4.97 -16.16
N VAL A 14 -1.95 -4.25 -16.46
CA VAL A 14 -2.49 -3.21 -15.58
C VAL A 14 -2.80 -3.85 -14.23
N TRP A 15 -2.03 -3.47 -13.21
CA TRP A 15 -2.28 -3.94 -11.86
C TRP A 15 -3.65 -3.45 -11.41
N ASP A 16 -4.51 -4.40 -11.04
CA ASP A 16 -5.74 -4.08 -10.33
C ASP A 16 -5.39 -3.27 -9.06
N PRO A 17 -5.89 -2.04 -8.91
CA PRO A 17 -5.53 -1.15 -7.81
C PRO A 17 -5.74 -1.78 -6.43
N PHE A 18 -6.77 -2.61 -6.29
CA PHE A 18 -7.07 -3.32 -5.06
C PHE A 18 -5.95 -4.30 -4.71
N SER A 19 -5.59 -5.18 -5.64
CA SER A 19 -4.50 -6.17 -5.48
C SER A 19 -3.16 -5.51 -5.15
N PHE A 20 -2.85 -4.38 -5.80
CA PHE A 20 -1.63 -3.62 -5.53
C PHE A 20 -1.61 -3.01 -4.12
N LEU A 21 -2.70 -2.36 -3.70
CA LEU A 21 -2.82 -1.76 -2.37
C LEU A 21 -2.74 -2.82 -1.27
N THR A 22 -3.43 -3.95 -1.45
CA THR A 22 -3.37 -5.09 -0.52
C THR A 22 -1.94 -5.60 -0.37
N PHE A 23 -1.23 -5.85 -1.48
CA PHE A 23 0.16 -6.30 -1.44
C PHE A 23 1.06 -5.30 -0.69
N ARG A 24 0.91 -4.01 -0.98
CA ARG A 24 1.71 -2.95 -0.33
C ARG A 24 1.46 -2.87 1.17
N ILE A 25 0.21 -3.00 1.62
CA ILE A 25 -0.15 -3.03 3.05
C ILE A 25 0.53 -4.21 3.75
N PHE A 26 0.40 -5.43 3.20
CA PHE A 26 1.01 -6.61 3.81
C PHE A 26 2.53 -6.51 3.88
N LEU A 27 3.17 -6.04 2.82
CA LEU A 27 4.62 -5.84 2.78
C LEU A 27 5.09 -4.84 3.85
N LEU A 28 4.41 -3.69 3.95
CA LEU A 28 4.73 -2.67 4.97
C LEU A 28 4.49 -3.18 6.39
N PHE A 29 3.39 -3.90 6.60
CA PHE A 29 3.08 -4.50 7.89
C PHE A 29 4.17 -5.50 8.30
N GLU A 30 4.57 -6.39 7.39
CA GLU A 30 5.62 -7.37 7.63
C GLU A 30 6.95 -6.68 7.97
N ILE A 31 7.34 -5.65 7.21
CA ILE A 31 8.55 -4.86 7.48
C ILE A 31 8.47 -4.21 8.86
N CYS A 32 7.36 -3.58 9.22
CA CYS A 32 7.16 -2.97 10.54
C CYS A 32 7.26 -4.00 11.67
N ILE A 33 6.71 -5.20 11.49
CA ILE A 33 6.81 -6.29 12.47
C ILE A 33 8.24 -6.81 12.60
N ARG A 34 8.95 -7.03 11.48
CA ARG A 34 10.35 -7.47 11.48
C ARG A 34 11.23 -6.45 12.18
N ILE A 35 11.09 -5.17 11.84
CA ILE A 35 11.76 -4.05 12.53
C ILE A 35 11.45 -4.11 14.03
N LYS A 36 10.17 -4.16 14.42
CA LYS A 36 9.77 -4.21 15.84
C LYS A 36 10.37 -5.39 16.62
N ARG A 37 10.49 -6.56 15.99
CA ARG A 37 11.03 -7.79 16.60
C ARG A 37 12.56 -7.81 16.68
N GLU A 38 13.23 -7.38 15.62
CA GLU A 38 14.69 -7.42 15.51
C GLU A 38 15.36 -6.19 16.16
N GLY A 39 14.62 -5.10 16.38
CA GLY A 39 15.16 -3.92 17.07
C GLY A 39 16.39 -3.36 16.35
N LYS A 40 17.49 -3.17 17.10
CA LYS A 40 18.78 -2.66 16.56
C LYS A 40 19.55 -3.69 15.72
N SER A 41 19.19 -4.97 15.74
CA SER A 41 19.89 -6.00 14.95
C SER A 41 19.41 -6.08 13.50
N PHE A 42 18.47 -5.22 13.08
CA PHE A 42 18.08 -5.11 11.67
C PHE A 42 19.27 -4.55 10.87
N VAL A 43 20.12 -5.45 10.34
CA VAL A 43 21.42 -5.19 9.69
C VAL A 43 21.35 -4.26 8.47
N ARG A 44 20.14 -3.91 8.02
CA ARG A 44 19.89 -3.11 6.80
C ARG A 44 19.44 -1.67 7.04
N LEU A 45 19.46 -1.17 8.27
CA LEU A 45 19.13 0.24 8.50
C LEU A 45 20.21 1.17 7.90
N PRO A 46 19.83 2.22 7.16
CA PRO A 46 20.76 3.25 6.69
C PRO A 46 21.58 3.81 7.86
N ARG A 47 22.90 3.98 7.66
CA ARG A 47 23.88 4.37 8.70
C ARG A 47 23.47 5.58 9.55
N ASP A 48 22.69 6.49 8.99
CA ASP A 48 22.34 7.77 9.61
C ASP A 48 20.90 7.83 10.15
N SER A 49 20.12 6.75 10.00
CA SER A 49 18.73 6.70 10.45
C SER A 49 18.58 5.94 11.76
N THR A 50 17.86 6.51 12.72
CA THR A 50 17.56 5.78 13.96
C THR A 50 16.44 4.77 13.74
N PHE A 51 16.52 3.62 14.40
CA PHE A 51 15.47 2.60 14.43
C PHE A 51 14.06 3.20 14.64
N LYS A 52 13.97 4.14 15.59
CA LYS A 52 12.72 4.83 15.94
C LYS A 52 12.15 5.60 14.75
N GLN A 53 12.97 6.35 14.02
CA GLN A 53 12.53 7.11 12.84
C GLN A 53 12.02 6.20 11.72
N VAL A 54 12.71 5.10 11.43
CA VAL A 54 12.30 4.16 10.38
C VAL A 54 10.99 3.47 10.75
N TYR A 55 10.86 3.04 12.01
CA TYR A 55 9.61 2.45 12.51
C TYR A 55 8.46 3.45 12.47
N GLU A 56 8.63 4.68 12.98
CA GLU A 56 7.60 5.72 12.96
C GLU A 56 7.16 6.07 11.53
N LYS A 57 8.12 6.18 10.60
CA LYS A 57 7.80 6.40 9.18
C LYS A 57 7.03 5.23 8.59
N GLY A 58 7.43 3.99 8.89
CA GLY A 58 6.74 2.78 8.45
C GLY A 58 5.30 2.69 8.95
N ILE A 59 5.06 3.05 10.22
CA ILE A 59 3.70 3.09 10.80
C ILE A 59 2.84 4.17 10.14
N LYS A 60 3.39 5.38 9.92
CA LYS A 60 2.66 6.45 9.21
C LYS A 60 2.29 6.04 7.79
N GLU A 61 3.23 5.45 7.05
CA GLU A 61 2.96 4.95 5.70
C GLU A 61 1.89 3.84 5.73
N LEU A 62 1.98 2.90 6.68
CA LEU A 62 0.98 1.84 6.84
C LEU A 62 -0.42 2.42 7.11
N GLN A 63 -0.52 3.45 7.96
CA GLN A 63 -1.77 4.15 8.22
C GLN A 63 -2.33 4.80 6.95
N VAL A 64 -1.49 5.47 6.15
CA VAL A 64 -1.90 6.06 4.86
C VAL A 64 -2.39 4.98 3.89
N GLN A 65 -1.69 3.85 3.78
CA GLN A 65 -2.12 2.76 2.89
C GLN A 65 -3.44 2.13 3.34
N LEU A 66 -3.63 1.91 4.64
CA LEU A 66 -4.88 1.37 5.19
C LEU A 66 -6.07 2.31 4.98
N THR A 67 -5.87 3.61 5.19
CA THR A 67 -6.91 4.62 4.94
C THR A 67 -7.24 4.72 3.45
N THR A 68 -6.22 4.73 2.58
CA THR A 68 -6.43 4.71 1.12
C THR A 68 -7.21 3.47 0.66
N TYR A 69 -6.88 2.29 1.21
CA TYR A 69 -7.59 1.06 0.90
C TYR A 69 -9.05 1.08 1.41
N TRP A 70 -9.28 1.65 2.58
CA TRP A 70 -10.62 1.85 3.11
C TRP A 70 -11.45 2.80 2.25
N ASP A 71 -10.86 3.93 1.83
CA ASP A 71 -11.50 4.91 0.96
C ASP A 71 -11.84 4.31 -0.41
N TYR A 72 -10.95 3.48 -0.95
CA TYR A 72 -11.19 2.73 -2.18
C TYR A 72 -12.41 1.81 -2.05
N ILE A 73 -12.43 0.94 -1.04
CA ILE A 73 -13.57 0.03 -0.81
C ILE A 73 -14.87 0.82 -0.63
N THR A 74 -14.83 1.89 0.18
CA THR A 74 -16.00 2.72 0.45
C THR A 74 -16.51 3.36 -0.85
N THR A 75 -15.61 3.89 -1.67
CA THR A 75 -15.95 4.51 -2.96
C THR A 75 -16.57 3.50 -3.92
N GLU A 76 -15.97 2.32 -4.06
CA GLU A 76 -16.49 1.26 -4.93
C GLU A 76 -17.86 0.74 -4.44
N GLU A 77 -18.04 0.61 -3.13
CA GLU A 77 -19.32 0.20 -2.55
C GLU A 77 -20.40 1.27 -2.72
N LEU A 78 -20.04 2.55 -2.58
CA LEU A 78 -20.95 3.68 -2.82
C LEU A 78 -21.35 3.78 -4.29
N LYS A 79 -20.39 3.65 -5.23
CA LYS A 79 -20.70 3.59 -6.67
C LYS A 79 -21.68 2.46 -6.99
N ARG A 80 -21.53 1.31 -6.34
CA ARG A 80 -22.41 0.15 -6.54
C ARG A 80 -23.81 0.38 -5.99
N LYS A 81 -23.94 0.97 -4.79
CA LYS A 81 -25.22 1.13 -4.08
C LYS A 81 -25.98 2.41 -4.47
N CYS A 82 -25.25 3.49 -4.70
CA CYS A 82 -25.77 4.84 -4.91
C CYS A 82 -24.89 5.59 -5.95
N PRO A 83 -24.93 5.20 -7.24
CA PRO A 83 -24.07 5.78 -8.27
C PRO A 83 -24.24 7.30 -8.39
N ASP A 84 -25.48 7.78 -8.29
CA ASP A 84 -25.82 9.21 -8.43
C ASP A 84 -25.18 10.07 -7.33
N LEU A 85 -24.96 9.50 -6.13
CA LEU A 85 -24.38 10.22 -5.00
C LEU A 85 -22.91 10.59 -5.24
N ILE A 86 -22.15 9.72 -5.91
CA ILE A 86 -20.74 9.99 -6.25
C ILE A 86 -20.66 11.10 -7.30
N ASP A 87 -21.52 11.05 -8.31
CA ASP A 87 -21.60 12.08 -9.35
C ASP A 87 -22.02 13.42 -8.75
N ASP A 88 -23.02 13.45 -7.88
CA ASP A 88 -23.47 14.66 -7.20
C ASP A 88 -22.42 15.22 -6.25
N TRP A 89 -21.69 14.36 -5.52
CA TRP A 89 -20.54 14.81 -4.73
C TRP A 89 -19.44 15.41 -5.60
N SER A 90 -19.10 14.80 -6.73
CA SER A 90 -18.04 15.29 -7.62
C SER A 90 -18.34 16.68 -8.21
N ARG A 91 -19.62 17.04 -8.33
CA ARG A 91 -20.08 18.34 -8.85
C ARG A 91 -20.11 19.46 -7.80
N ASN A 92 -20.00 19.12 -6.52
CA ASN A 92 -20.06 20.06 -5.39
C ASN A 92 -18.68 20.39 -4.80
N VAL A 93 -17.60 19.89 -5.40
CA VAL A 93 -16.20 20.20 -5.08
C VAL A 93 -15.68 21.24 -6.06
#